data_AF-A0A2A2QZJ1-F1
#
_entry.id   AF-A0A2A2QZJ1-F1
#
_cell.length_a   1.000
_cell.length_b   1.000
_cell.length_c   1.000
_cell.angle_alpha   90.00
_cell.angle_beta   90.00
_cell.angle_gamma   90.00
#
_symmetry.space_group_name_H-M   'P 1'
#
loop_
_entity.id
_entity.type
_entity.pdbx_description
1 polymer ?
#
loop_
_entity_poly.entity_id
_entity_poly.type
_entity_poly.pdbx_seq_one_letter_code
_entity_poly.pdbx_strand_id
1 'polypeptide(L)'
;MIKRRFWLSFNPAIQFQPLPLVYEFSRKFDLIFNIRNSCMQQDLGIIGLEVEGKSNTIGEAVDWLESVGVVVEPIELSVIEG
;
A
#
# COMPACT_ATOMS: atom_id res chain seq x y z
N MET A 1 -13.84 10.07 7.39
CA MET A 1 -12.64 9.33 6.95
C MET A 1 -13.08 7.91 6.64
N ILE A 2 -12.44 7.25 5.67
CA ILE A 2 -12.74 5.86 5.30
C ILE A 2 -11.52 5.00 5.56
N LYS A 3 -11.75 3.71 5.79
CA LYS A 3 -10.70 2.69 5.85
C LYS A 3 -10.69 1.86 4.58
N ARG A 4 -9.50 1.62 4.03
CA ARG A 4 -9.28 0.75 2.88
C ARG A 4 -8.08 -0.15 3.15
N ARG A 5 -8.08 -1.31 2.50
CA ARG A 5 -7.00 -2.29 2.59
C ARG A 5 -6.51 -2.64 1.20
N PHE A 6 -5.21 -2.79 1.06
CA PHE A 6 -4.55 -3.08 -0.20
C PHE A 6 -3.48 -4.15 -0.02
N TRP A 7 -3.31 -4.99 -1.04
CA TRP A 7 -2.07 -5.71 -1.28
C TRP A 7 -1.15 -4.83 -2.11
N LEU A 8 0.08 -4.65 -1.63
CA LEU A 8 1.16 -4.05 -2.39
C LEU A 8 2.12 -5.15 -2.81
N SER A 9 2.28 -5.36 -4.11
CA SER A 9 3.20 -6.36 -4.66
C SER A 9 4.41 -5.69 -5.30
N PHE A 10 5.59 -6.17 -4.92
CA PHE A 10 6.90 -5.66 -5.33
C PHE A 10 7.60 -6.71 -6.19
N ASN A 11 7.82 -6.39 -7.46
CA ASN A 11 8.72 -7.19 -8.29
C ASN A 11 10.19 -6.92 -7.92
N PRO A 12 11.15 -7.74 -8.39
CA PRO A 12 12.57 -7.56 -8.06
C PRO A 12 13.12 -6.19 -8.47
N ALA A 13 12.60 -5.60 -9.54
CA ALA A 13 13.05 -4.31 -10.05
C ALA A 13 12.70 -3.14 -9.12
N ILE A 14 11.62 -3.22 -8.34
CA ILE A 14 11.25 -2.21 -7.34
C ILE A 14 11.75 -2.60 -5.95
N GLN A 15 11.74 -3.88 -5.60
CA GLN A 15 12.13 -4.37 -4.28
C GLN A 15 13.56 -3.97 -3.88
N PHE A 16 14.49 -3.95 -4.84
CA PHE A 16 15.89 -3.59 -4.61
C PHE A 16 16.23 -2.14 -4.94
N GLN A 17 15.23 -1.29 -5.23
CA GLN A 17 15.48 0.14 -5.44
C GLN A 17 15.81 0.85 -4.13
N PRO A 18 16.67 1.88 -4.17
CA PRO A 18 17.01 2.70 -3.00
C PRO A 18 15.91 3.68 -2.60
N LEU A 19 14.70 3.60 -3.17
CA LEU A 19 13.58 4.47 -2.83
C LEU A 19 13.04 4.10 -1.43
N PRO A 20 13.08 5.00 -0.44
CA PRO A 20 12.56 4.71 0.89
C PRO A 20 11.02 4.84 0.90
N LEU A 21 10.35 3.94 0.18
CA LEU A 21 8.93 4.04 -0.20
C LEU A 21 8.01 4.33 0.98
N VAL A 22 8.16 3.59 2.08
CA VAL A 22 7.30 3.76 3.28
C VAL A 22 7.48 5.13 3.92
N TYR A 23 8.72 5.63 3.96
CA TYR A 23 9.01 6.97 4.47
C TYR A 23 8.39 8.04 3.57
N GLU A 24 8.62 7.96 2.25
CA GLU A 24 8.03 8.90 1.29
C GLU A 24 6.50 8.90 1.36
N PHE A 25 5.88 7.73 1.41
CA PHE A 25 4.43 7.57 1.57
C PHE A 25 3.91 8.32 2.81
N SER A 26 4.53 8.08 3.98
CA SER A 26 4.15 8.71 5.25
C SER A 26 4.33 10.22 5.29
N ARG A 27 5.20 10.77 4.44
CA ARG A 27 5.50 12.21 4.37
C ARG A 27 4.65 12.93 3.31
N LYS A 28 4.25 12.22 2.25
CA LYS A 28 3.47 12.76 1.14
C LYS A 28 1.97 12.83 1.44
N PHE A 29 1.44 11.86 2.17
CA PHE A 29 0.00 11.72 2.34
C PHE A 29 -0.39 11.83 3.82
N ASP A 30 -1.39 12.67 4.10
CA ASP A 30 -2.03 12.78 5.41
C ASP A 30 -2.97 11.59 5.66
N LEU A 31 -2.36 10.41 5.84
CA LEU A 31 -3.03 9.14 6.06
C LEU A 31 -2.46 8.46 7.30
N ILE A 32 -3.34 7.92 8.13
CA ILE A 32 -2.93 6.92 9.12
C ILE A 32 -2.82 5.60 8.37
N PHE A 33 -1.72 4.89 8.51
CA PHE A 33 -1.54 3.59 7.86
C PHE A 33 -0.99 2.55 8.83
N ASN A 34 -1.29 1.29 8.55
CA ASN A 34 -0.83 0.15 9.30
C ASN A 34 -0.42 -0.98 8.34
N ILE A 35 0.77 -1.52 8.55
CA ILE A 35 1.23 -2.72 7.85
C ILE A 35 0.71 -3.93 8.63
N ARG A 36 -0.28 -4.62 8.08
CA ARG A 36 -0.97 -5.75 8.73
C ARG A 36 -0.13 -7.03 8.66
N ASN A 37 0.51 -7.24 7.52
CA ASN A 37 1.44 -8.33 7.27
C ASN A 37 2.36 -7.97 6.12
N SER A 38 3.52 -8.61 6.06
CA SER A 38 4.48 -8.45 4.96
C SER A 38 5.24 -9.74 4.76
N CYS A 39 5.53 -10.07 3.50
CA CYS A 39 6.40 -11.18 3.11
C CYS A 39 7.37 -10.66 2.05
N MET A 40 8.67 -10.87 2.25
CA MET A 40 9.71 -10.46 1.30
C MET A 40 10.54 -11.69 0.95
N GLN A 41 10.52 -12.08 -0.32
CA GLN A 41 11.33 -13.17 -0.87
C GLN A 41 12.27 -12.62 -1.95
N GLN A 42 13.13 -13.45 -2.54
CA GLN A 42 14.11 -12.97 -3.53
C GLN A 42 13.46 -12.47 -4.84
N ASP A 43 12.30 -13.02 -5.17
CA ASP A 43 11.59 -12.83 -6.43
C ASP A 43 10.29 -12.03 -6.30
N LEU A 44 9.73 -11.94 -5.09
CA LEU A 44 8.49 -11.22 -4.82
C LEU A 44 8.42 -10.70 -3.39
N GLY A 45 8.02 -9.43 -3.25
CA GLY A 45 7.57 -8.84 -2.00
C GLY A 45 6.06 -8.60 -1.99
N ILE A 46 5.41 -8.80 -0.86
CA ILE A 46 3.99 -8.48 -0.63
C ILE A 46 3.85 -7.75 0.70
N ILE A 47 3.06 -6.67 0.73
CA ILE A 47 2.65 -5.96 1.94
C ILE A 47 1.13 -5.85 1.98
N GLY A 48 0.51 -6.26 3.09
CA GLY A 48 -0.87 -5.94 3.41
C GLY A 48 -0.94 -4.59 4.11
N LEU A 49 -1.42 -3.57 3.41
CA LEU A 49 -1.51 -2.19 3.90
C LEU A 49 -2.96 -1.83 4.23
N GLU A 50 -3.23 -1.40 5.46
CA GLU A 50 -4.47 -0.71 5.83
C GLU A 50 -4.22 0.79 5.89
N VAL A 51 -5.10 1.59 5.31
CA VAL A 51 -5.04 3.06 5.34
C VAL A 51 -6.35 3.66 5.80
N GLU A 52 -6.26 4.76 6.55
CA GLU A 52 -7.40 5.55 7.02
C GLU A 52 -7.17 7.03 6.69
N GLY A 53 -8.17 7.66 6.07
CA GLY A 53 -8.11 9.08 5.74
C GLY A 53 -9.24 9.55 4.83
N LYS A 54 -8.98 10.63 4.08
CA LYS A 54 -9.92 11.16 3.07
C LYS A 54 -9.86 10.31 1.80
N SER A 55 -11.00 10.11 1.15
CA SER A 55 -11.08 9.22 -0.03
C SER A 55 -10.22 9.71 -1.19
N ASN A 56 -10.11 11.02 -1.40
CA ASN A 56 -9.25 11.58 -2.45
C ASN A 56 -7.76 11.36 -2.14
N THR A 57 -7.32 11.58 -0.90
CA THR A 57 -5.94 11.36 -0.47
C THR A 57 -5.54 9.88 -0.57
N ILE A 58 -6.47 8.95 -0.31
CA ILE A 58 -6.25 7.52 -0.53
C ILE A 58 -6.06 7.23 -2.02
N GLY A 59 -6.88 7.82 -2.91
CA GLY A 59 -6.73 7.68 -4.35
C GLY A 59 -5.38 8.20 -4.86
N GLU A 60 -5.01 9.43 -4.47
CA GLU A 60 -3.71 10.03 -4.81
C GLU A 60 -2.53 9.18 -4.34
N ALA A 61 -2.66 8.54 -3.17
CA ALA A 61 -1.64 7.65 -2.63
C ALA A 61 -1.51 6.33 -3.40
N VAL A 62 -2.63 5.77 -3.86
CA VAL A 62 -2.66 4.57 -4.73
C VAL A 62 -2.01 4.89 -6.09
N ASP A 63 -2.44 5.98 -6.74
CA ASP A 63 -1.89 6.40 -8.03
C ASP A 63 -0.37 6.62 -7.96
N TRP A 64 0.11 7.19 -6.85
CA TRP A 64 1.53 7.40 -6.64
C TRP A 64 2.30 6.08 -6.46
N LEU A 65 1.78 5.14 -5.67
CA LEU A 65 2.37 3.82 -5.49
C LEU A 65 2.50 3.07 -6.83
N GLU A 66 1.46 3.11 -7.66
CA GLU A 66 1.47 2.53 -9.00
C GLU A 66 2.49 3.23 -9.91
N SER A 67 2.60 4.56 -9.83
CA SER A 67 3.56 5.33 -10.63
C SER A 67 5.03 4.98 -10.37
N VAL A 68 5.35 4.51 -9.15
CA VAL A 68 6.69 4.04 -8.78
C VAL A 68 6.88 2.53 -8.98
N GLY A 69 5.93 1.88 -9.66
CA GLY A 69 6.00 0.49 -10.09
C GLY A 69 5.50 -0.54 -9.09
N VAL A 70 4.88 -0.12 -7.98
CA VAL A 70 4.22 -1.02 -7.02
C VAL A 70 2.87 -1.43 -7.59
N VAL A 71 2.57 -2.73 -7.59
CA VAL A 71 1.23 -3.20 -7.97
C VAL A 71 0.33 -3.10 -6.75
N VAL A 72 -0.81 -2.40 -6.88
CA VAL A 72 -1.74 -2.13 -5.78
C VAL A 72 -3.09 -2.82 -6.06
N GLU A 73 -3.46 -3.79 -5.24
CA GLU A 73 -4.72 -4.52 -5.39
C GLU A 73 -5.61 -4.30 -4.16
N PRO A 74 -6.89 -3.91 -4.31
CA PRO A 74 -7.80 -3.76 -3.19
C PRO A 74 -8.10 -5.11 -2.53
N ILE A 75 -8.09 -5.14 -1.20
CA ILE A 75 -8.61 -6.30 -0.46
C ILE A 75 -10.11 -6.10 -0.31
N GLU A 76 -10.90 -6.91 -1.03
CA GLU A 76 -12.33 -6.94 -0.80
C GLU A 76 -12.61 -7.38 0.64
N LEU A 77 -13.20 -6.48 1.42
CA LEU A 77 -13.72 -6.83 2.73
C LEU A 77 -15.01 -7.59 2.49
N SER A 78 -14.98 -8.92 2.63
CA SER A 78 -16.23 -9.67 2.85
C SER A 78 -16.84 -9.11 4.13
N VAL A 79 -17.92 -8.35 3.99
CA VAL A 79 -18.74 -7.91 5.11
C VAL A 79 -19.43 -9.17 5.64
N ILE A 80 -18.77 -9.88 6.55
CA ILE A 80 -19.45 -10.82 7.44
C ILE A 80 -19.95 -9.94 8.59
N GLU A 81 -21.09 -9.29 8.37
CA GLU A 81 -21.92 -8.75 9.45
C GLU A 81 -22.37 -9.97 10.28
N GLY A 82 -21.84 -10.06 11.51
CA GLY A 82 -22.34 -10.94 12.56
C GLY A 82 -23.14 -10.12 13.58
#